data_AF-V5F930-F1
#
_entry.id   AF-V5F930-F1
#
_cell.length_a   1.000
_cell.length_b   1.000
_cell.length_c   1.000
_cell.angle_alpha   90.00
_cell.angle_beta   90.00
_cell.angle_gamma   90.00
#
_symmetry.space_group_name_H-M   'P 1'
#
loop_
_entity.id
_entity.type
_entity.pdbx_description
1 polymer ?
#
loop_
_entity_poly.entity_id
_entity_poly.type
_entity_poly.pdbx_seq_one_letter_code
_entity_poly.pdbx_strand_id
1 'polypeptide(L)' 'MGKGKFWLLLRQQLRQWIEPVGIPRSYRLVESIPLNTQGKRLVSDLEQLFKADNA' A
#
# COMPACT_ATOMS: atom_id res chain seq x y z
N MET A 1 -10.62 -11.91 -10.88
CA MET A 1 -10.43 -12.37 -9.48
C MET A 1 -11.07 -11.36 -8.55
N GLY A 2 -11.86 -11.78 -7.56
CA GLY A 2 -12.44 -10.83 -6.59
C GLY A 2 -11.35 -10.19 -5.71
N LYS A 3 -11.58 -8.95 -5.24
CA LYS A 3 -10.60 -8.18 -4.44
C LYS A 3 -10.04 -8.98 -3.25
N GLY A 4 -10.89 -9.73 -2.54
CA GLY A 4 -10.46 -10.57 -1.41
C GLY A 4 -9.45 -11.67 -1.78
N LYS A 5 -9.65 -12.35 -2.93
CA LYS A 5 -8.72 -13.40 -3.38
C LYS A 5 -7.35 -12.82 -3.74
N PHE A 6 -7.32 -11.63 -4.35
CA PHE A 6 -6.08 -10.93 -4.67
C PHE A 6 -5.27 -10.60 -3.41
N TRP A 7 -5.92 -10.05 -2.38
CA TRP A 7 -5.22 -9.69 -1.13
C TRP A 7 -4.65 -10.89 -0.38
N LEU A 8 -5.35 -12.03 -0.41
CA LEU A 8 -4.84 -13.28 0.18
C LEU A 8 -3.59 -13.76 -0.55
N LEU A 9 -3.61 -13.76 -1.88
CA LEU A 9 -2.46 -14.12 -2.71
C LEU A 9 -1.28 -13.18 -2.45
N LEU A 10 -1.52 -11.86 -2.43
CA LEU A 10 -0.48 -10.87 -2.16
C LEU A 10 0.18 -11.10 -0.79
N ARG A 11 -0.61 -11.30 0.27
CA ARG A 11 -0.06 -11.61 1.60
C ARG A 11 0.74 -12.91 1.62
N GLN A 12 0.32 -13.93 0.87
CA GLN A 12 1.04 -15.20 0.77
C GLN A 12 2.41 -15.01 0.10
N GLN A 13 2.49 -14.22 -0.98
CA GLN A 13 3.75 -13.94 -1.67
C GLN A 13 4.73 -13.13 -0.80
N LEU A 14 4.22 -12.16 -0.02
CA LEU A 14 5.07 -11.34 0.86
C LEU A 14 5.75 -12.15 1.99
N ARG A 15 5.17 -13.26 2.44
CA ARG A 15 5.75 -14.11 3.51
C ARG A 15 7.12 -14.71 3.15
N GLN A 16 7.49 -14.73 1.88
CA GLN A 16 8.82 -15.16 1.45
C GLN A 16 9.92 -14.14 1.77
N TRP A 17 9.55 -12.88 2.01
CA TRP A 17 10.48 -11.74 2.11
C TRP A 17 10.33 -10.95 3.41
N ILE A 18 9.17 -11.02 4.06
CA ILE A 18 8.81 -10.20 5.21
C ILE A 18 8.30 -11.09 6.33
N GLU A 19 8.80 -10.87 7.54
CA GLU A 19 8.27 -11.53 8.74
C GLU A 19 6.78 -11.24 8.93
N PRO A 20 6.00 -12.16 9.54
CA PRO A 20 4.56 -12.00 9.69
C PRO A 20 4.11 -10.66 10.30
N VAL A 21 4.89 -10.10 11.23
CA VAL A 21 4.60 -8.82 11.89
C VAL A 21 4.67 -7.61 10.93
N GLY A 22 5.50 -7.70 9.89
CA GLY A 22 5.68 -6.63 8.90
C GLY A 22 4.69 -6.68 7.73
N ILE A 23 3.82 -7.70 7.66
CA ILE A 23 2.88 -7.84 6.54
C ILE A 23 1.70 -6.87 6.70
N PRO A 24 1.37 -6.05 5.68
CA PRO A 24 0.27 -5.10 5.76
C PRO A 24 -1.10 -5.77 5.99
N ARG A 25 -1.89 -5.18 6.89
CA ARG A 25 -3.25 -5.65 7.22
C ARG A 25 -4.29 -5.13 6.25
N SER A 26 -4.13 -3.90 5.76
CA SER A 26 -4.98 -3.25 4.77
C SER A 26 -4.13 -2.72 3.61
N TYR A 27 -4.78 -2.57 2.46
CA TYR A 27 -4.17 -2.00 1.26
C TYR A 27 -5.11 -0.92 0.74
N ARG A 28 -4.53 0.21 0.32
CA ARG A 28 -5.24 1.27 -0.40
C ARG A 28 -4.84 1.21 -1.87
N LEU A 29 -5.83 1.08 -2.74
CA LEU A 29 -5.63 1.19 -4.18
C LEU A 29 -5.70 2.67 -4.55
N VAL A 30 -4.67 3.14 -5.24
CA VAL A 30 -4.57 4.49 -5.79
C VAL A 30 -4.19 4.38 -7.26
N GLU A 31 -4.60 5.35 -8.06
CA GLU A 31 -4.28 5.37 -9.51
C GLU A 31 -2.77 5.57 -9.75
N SER A 32 -2.12 6.36 -8.89
CA SER A 32 -0.69 6.63 -8.98
C SER A 32 -0.06 6.88 -7.62
N ILE A 33 1.23 6.54 -7.49
CA ILE A 33 2.05 6.91 -6.33
C ILE A 33 2.59 8.33 -6.55
N PRO A 34 2.36 9.28 -5.63
CA PRO A 34 2.78 10.67 -5.81
C PRO A 34 4.31 10.79 -5.88
N LEU A 35 4.74 11.68 -6.76
CA LEU A 35 6.14 12.06 -6.95
C LEU A 35 6.22 13.58 -6.83
N ASN A 36 7.28 14.07 -6.20
CA ASN A 36 7.58 15.50 -6.21
C ASN A 36 8.16 15.92 -7.59
N THR A 37 8.41 17.21 -7.76
CA THR A 37 8.98 17.77 -9.00
C THR A 37 10.33 17.16 -9.41
N GLN A 38 11.06 16.54 -8.48
CA GLN A 38 12.32 15.84 -8.74
C GLN A 38 12.15 14.32 -8.94
N GLY A 39 10.91 13.83 -9.03
CA GLY A 39 10.62 12.40 -9.18
C GLY A 39 10.83 11.57 -7.91
N LYS A 40 10.94 12.19 -6.73
CA LYS A 40 11.10 11.47 -5.46
C LYS A 40 9.74 11.21 -4.81
N ARG A 41 9.63 10.07 -4.13
CA ARG A 41 8.50 9.76 -3.25
C ARG A 41 8.79 10.28 -1.85
N LEU A 42 8.14 11.38 -1.48
CA LEU A 42 8.26 11.91 -0.12
C LEU A 42 7.30 11.17 0.80
N VAL A 43 7.77 10.78 1.99
CA VAL A 43 6.94 10.07 2.97
C VAL A 43 5.71 10.89 3.35
N SER A 44 5.87 12.21 3.51
CA SER A 44 4.77 13.14 3.77
C SER A 44 3.65 13.05 2.75
N ASP A 45 3.99 12.90 1.47
CA ASP A 45 3.00 12.86 0.37
C ASP A 45 2.29 11.50 0.35
N LEU A 46 3.02 10.42 0.66
CA LEU A 46 2.44 9.09 0.83
C LEU A 46 1.48 9.04 2.03
N GLU A 47 1.81 9.69 3.14
CA GLU A 47 0.94 9.77 4.31
C GLU A 47 -0.38 10.48 4.01
N GLN A 48 -0.37 11.50 3.13
CA GLN A 48 -1.60 12.20 2.73
C GLN A 48 -2.58 11.25 2.02
N LEU A 49 -2.09 10.24 1.30
CA LEU A 49 -2.95 9.23 0.67
C LEU A 49 -3.80 8.45 1.68
N PHE A 50 -3.47 8.46 2.98
CA PHE A 50 -4.18 7.74 4.03
C PHE A 50 -5.06 8.62 4.93
N LYS A 51 -4.91 9.95 4.86
CA LYS A 51 -5.63 10.90 5.73
C LYS A 51 -7.08 11.18 5.28
N ALA A 52 -7.42 10.92 4.01
CA ALA A 52 -8.69 11.33 3.41
C ALA A 52 -9.90 10.38 3.64
N ASP A 53 -9.78 9.34 4.47
CA ASP A 53 -10.88 8.36 4.71
C ASP A 53 -11.73 8.67 5.97
N ASN A 54 -11.65 9.88 6.53
CA ASN A 54 -12.47 10.33 7.67
C ASN A 54 -13.42 11.46 7.25
N ALA A 55 -14.26 11.23 6.23
CA ALA A 55 -15.39 12.10 5.88
C ALA A 55 -16.62 11.26 5.54
#